data_AF-A0A7K2QMJ0-F1
#
_entry.id   AF-A0A7K2QMJ0-F1
#
_cell.length_a   1.000
_cell.length_b   1.000
_cell.length_c   1.000
_cell.angle_alpha   90.00
_cell.angle_beta   90.00
_cell.angle_gamma   90.00
#
_symmetry.space_group_name_H-M   'P 1'
#
loop_
_entity.id
_entity.type
_entity.pdbx_description
1 polymer ?
#
loop_
_entity_poly.entity_id
_entity_poly.type
_entity_poly.pdbx_seq_one_letter_code
_entity_poly.pdbx_strand_id
1 'polypeptide(L)' 'ARSKGLGWLAMWSGARDKQCPGGAKNFADPTCSSILQEPLAFTKAFAARG' A
#
# COMPACT_ATOMS: atom_id res chain seq x y z
N ALA A 1 -9.90 5.19 -10.97
CA ALA A 1 -10.97 5.07 -9.96
C ALA A 1 -11.88 6.29 -10.01
N ARG A 2 -11.42 7.47 -9.56
CA ARG A 2 -12.24 8.70 -9.54
C ARG A 2 -12.81 9.12 -10.90
N SER A 3 -11.97 9.32 -11.92
CA SER A 3 -12.42 9.76 -13.26
C SER A 3 -13.31 8.74 -13.99
N LYS A 4 -13.45 7.53 -13.45
CA LYS A 4 -14.27 6.45 -13.99
C LYS A 4 -15.43 6.08 -13.06
N GLY A 5 -15.63 6.81 -11.95
CA GLY A 5 -16.73 6.57 -11.00
C GLY A 5 -16.74 5.18 -10.37
N LEU A 6 -15.57 4.57 -10.12
CA LEU A 6 -15.52 3.24 -9.49
C LEU A 6 -16.00 3.30 -8.05
N GLY A 7 -16.86 2.35 -7.65
CA GLY A 7 -17.50 2.33 -6.34
C GLY A 7 -16.53 2.17 -5.18
N TRP A 8 -15.62 1.18 -5.23
CA TRP A 8 -14.66 0.90 -4.17
C TRP A 8 -13.28 0.48 -4.70
N LEU A 9 -12.29 0.61 -3.82
CA LEU A 9 -10.92 0.14 -4.01
C LEU A 9 -10.51 -0.75 -2.84
N ALA A 10 -9.73 -1.78 -3.13
CA ALA A 10 -9.10 -2.64 -2.14
C ALA A 10 -7.65 -2.92 -2.54
N MET A 11 -6.81 -3.27 -1.56
CA MET A 11 -5.41 -3.60 -1.78
C MET A 11 -5.05 -4.89 -1.03
N TRP A 12 -4.08 -5.62 -1.57
CA TRP A 12 -3.42 -6.73 -0.87
C TRP A 12 -2.04 -6.31 -0.36
N SER A 13 -1.82 -6.20 0.94
CA SER A 13 -2.76 -6.28 2.05
C SER A 13 -2.39 -5.19 3.06
N GLY A 14 -3.28 -4.91 4.02
CA GLY A 14 -2.97 -3.95 5.08
C GLY A 14 -1.70 -4.32 5.87
N ALA A 15 -1.41 -5.61 6.03
CA ALA A 15 -0.19 -6.08 6.70
C ALA A 15 1.10 -5.65 5.98
N ARG A 16 1.02 -5.37 4.67
CA ARG A 16 2.17 -4.99 3.85
C ARG A 16 2.42 -3.48 3.81
N ASP A 17 1.54 -2.64 4.37
CA ASP A 17 1.58 -1.18 4.20
C ASP A 17 2.60 -0.50 5.15
N LYS A 18 3.84 -0.95 5.04
CA LYS A 18 5.02 -0.47 5.74
C LYS A 18 6.28 -0.96 5.02
N GLN A 19 7.36 -0.20 5.16
CA GLN A 19 8.66 -0.62 4.64
C GLN A 19 9.16 -1.90 5.33
N CYS A 20 9.86 -2.75 4.58
CA CYS A 20 10.57 -3.89 5.15
C CYS A 20 11.77 -3.47 6.02
N PRO A 21 12.12 -4.25 7.06
CA PRO A 21 13.41 -4.10 7.74
C PRO A 21 14.56 -4.18 6.72
N GLY A 22 15.51 -3.25 6.78
CA GLY A 22 16.60 -3.16 5.79
C GLY A 22 16.25 -2.42 4.50
N GLY A 23 15.00 -1.96 4.34
CA GLY A 23 14.61 -1.12 3.20
C GLY A 23 13.97 -1.89 2.05
N ALA A 24 14.21 -1.42 0.83
CA ALA A 24 13.65 -2.02 -0.38
C ALA A 24 14.26 -3.41 -0.65
N LYS A 25 13.47 -4.30 -1.24
CA LYS A 25 13.90 -5.64 -1.63
C LYS A 25 13.33 -6.04 -2.99
N ASN A 26 13.97 -6.98 -3.67
CA ASN A 26 13.61 -7.43 -5.01
C ASN A 26 12.71 -8.68 -5.03
N PHE A 27 12.13 -9.05 -3.89
CA PHE A 27 11.19 -10.16 -3.73
C PHE A 27 10.01 -9.75 -2.86
N ALA A 28 8.89 -10.49 -2.91
CA ALA A 28 7.70 -10.16 -2.12
C ALA A 28 7.85 -10.51 -0.63
N ASP A 29 7.12 -9.83 0.25
CA ASP A 29 6.88 -10.24 1.65
C ASP A 29 5.39 -10.26 1.94
N PRO A 30 4.88 -11.19 2.75
CA PRO A 30 3.51 -11.11 3.24
C PRO A 30 3.28 -10.01 4.30
N THR A 31 4.34 -9.52 4.97
CA THR A 31 4.22 -8.64 6.16
C THR A 31 4.84 -7.26 6.00
N CYS A 32 5.44 -6.97 4.86
CA CYS A 32 5.97 -5.65 4.54
C CYS A 32 5.97 -5.44 3.03
N SER A 33 6.12 -4.20 2.62
CA SER A 33 6.19 -3.81 1.23
C SER A 33 7.64 -3.57 0.84
N SER A 34 8.00 -4.14 -0.31
CA SER A 34 9.37 -4.29 -0.79
C SER A 34 9.97 -2.98 -1.33
N ILE A 35 9.37 -1.84 -1.01
CA ILE A 35 9.77 -0.51 -1.45
C ILE A 35 9.98 0.40 -0.25
N LEU A 36 10.71 1.50 -0.46
CA LEU A 36 10.78 2.59 0.50
C LEU A 36 9.42 3.29 0.60
N GLN A 37 8.92 3.46 1.81
CA GLN A 37 7.63 4.11 2.07
C GLN A 37 7.51 4.54 3.52
N GLU A 38 6.66 5.54 3.77
CA GLU A 38 6.19 5.84 5.10
C GLU A 38 5.15 4.82 5.59
N PRO A 39 5.02 4.57 6.90
CA PRO A 39 3.95 3.75 7.43
C PRO A 39 2.57 4.23 6.97
N LEU A 40 1.76 3.27 6.52
CA LEU A 40 0.39 3.47 6.07
C LEU A 40 0.25 4.38 4.82
N ALA A 41 1.30 4.53 4.02
CA ALA A 41 1.28 5.39 2.84
C ALA A 41 0.17 4.99 1.85
N PHE A 42 -0.04 3.69 1.63
CA PHE A 42 -1.08 3.23 0.71
C PHE A 42 -2.47 3.34 1.32
N THR A 43 -2.63 3.04 2.61
CA THR A 43 -3.90 3.24 3.33
C THR A 43 -4.33 4.69 3.26
N LYS A 44 -3.42 5.64 3.50
CA LYS A 44 -3.69 7.07 3.34
C LYS A 44 -4.10 7.42 1.91
N ALA A 45 -3.44 6.86 0.90
CA ALA A 45 -3.79 7.09 -0.50
C ALA A 45 -5.17 6.54 -0.88
N PHE A 46 -5.57 5.39 -0.33
CA PHE A 46 -6.89 4.78 -0.53
C PHE A 46 -7.98 5.54 0.26
N ALA A 47 -7.68 5.98 1.48
CA ALA A 47 -8.61 6.72 2.36
C ALA A 47 -8.83 8.17 1.92
N ALA A 48 -7.81 8.84 1.39
CA ALA A 48 -7.90 10.22 0.91
C ALA A 48 -8.86 10.38 -0.28
N ARG A 49 -9.44 9.27 -0.77
CA ARG A 49 -10.17 9.25 -2.03
C ARG A 49 -11.55 8.57 -2.06
N GLY A 50 -12.24 8.59 -0.93
CA GLY A 50 -13.71 8.56 -0.89
C GLY A 50 -14.35 9.70 -1.68
#